data_AF-A0A7S9REW3-F1
#
_entry.id   AF-A0A7S9REW3-F1
#
_cell.length_a   1.000
_cell.length_b   1.000
_cell.length_c   1.000
_cell.angle_alpha   90.00
_cell.angle_beta   90.00
_cell.angle_gamma   90.00
#
_symmetry.space_group_name_H-M   'P 1'
#
loop_
_entity.id
_entity.type
_entity.pdbx_description
1 polymer ?
#
loop_
_entity_poly.entity_id
_entity_poly.type
_entity_poly.pdbx_seq_one_letter_code
_entity_poly.pdbx_strand_id
1 'polypeptide(L)'
;MRCKFSIILTGVLLLGCGDDNVNTVKNYTFPQDKSMTVGTAIDGYIECAKVDWKDASTKDLKLVSATCEIKKELIEAENKEVQAKYEEALQKAKEEQAQKLEKAIGDVLENTNNLDKESVLKIANEFCEYDISKKDQAPIFPKVICDEEKLNTKAKEIFKEPHSKALGELATKMNFKHLLEDLKFVAQYSKEEPDVRFYNQRPEEIKDKKIQVMFVVNTDKTVNIQKIALYVDGQAKELGRYFIGNFYKR
;
A
#
# COMPACT_ATOMS: atom_id res chain seq x y z
N MET A 1 -20.86 45.99 -53.68
CA MET A 1 -19.73 46.28 -52.77
C MET A 1 -19.71 45.24 -51.65
N ARG A 2 -18.55 44.58 -51.49
CA ARG A 2 -17.90 44.16 -50.23
C ARG A 2 -18.68 43.31 -49.20
N CYS A 3 -18.15 42.26 -48.57
CA CYS A 3 -16.97 41.41 -48.71
C CYS A 3 -17.29 40.15 -47.88
N LYS A 4 -17.09 38.96 -48.46
CA LYS A 4 -17.01 37.70 -47.70
C LYS A 4 -15.58 37.58 -47.17
N PHE A 5 -15.41 37.32 -45.88
CA PHE A 5 -14.15 36.84 -45.30
C PHE A 5 -14.44 35.64 -44.41
N SER A 6 -14.30 34.44 -44.99
CA SER A 6 -13.92 33.25 -44.24
C SER A 6 -12.40 33.15 -44.33
N ILE A 7 -11.70 33.40 -43.23
CA ILE A 7 -10.27 33.10 -43.10
C ILE A 7 -10.19 31.71 -42.49
N ILE A 8 -9.95 30.71 -43.33
CA ILE A 8 -9.44 29.40 -42.89
C ILE A 8 -7.94 29.63 -42.66
N LEU A 9 -7.55 29.67 -41.39
CA LEU A 9 -6.15 29.74 -41.00
C LEU A 9 -5.56 28.32 -41.12
N THR A 10 -5.08 27.98 -42.31
CA THR A 10 -4.29 26.78 -42.56
C THR A 10 -2.94 26.96 -41.85
N GLY A 11 -2.79 26.33 -40.70
CA GLY A 11 -1.51 26.23 -40.00
C GLY A 11 -0.52 25.49 -40.87
N VAL A 12 0.43 26.22 -41.45
CA VAL A 12 1.60 25.71 -42.14
C VAL A 12 2.45 24.96 -41.10
N LEU A 13 2.40 23.64 -41.13
CA LEU A 13 3.40 22.78 -40.50
C LEU A 13 4.73 23.02 -41.22
N LEU A 14 5.62 23.78 -40.59
CA LEU A 14 7.03 23.84 -40.94
C LEU A 14 7.64 22.46 -40.64
N LEU A 15 7.49 21.53 -41.58
CA LEU A 15 8.30 20.31 -41.64
C LEU A 15 9.72 20.73 -41.99
N GLY A 16 10.54 20.97 -40.97
CA GLY A 16 11.98 21.09 -41.15
C GLY A 16 12.54 19.78 -41.69
N CYS A 17 13.32 19.85 -42.78
CA CYS A 17 14.15 18.76 -43.29
C CYS A 17 15.31 18.43 -42.33
N GLY A 18 14.99 17.95 -41.13
CA GLY A 18 15.93 17.30 -40.21
C GLY A 18 15.70 15.80 -40.23
N ASP A 19 16.77 15.00 -40.09
CA ASP A 19 16.65 13.56 -39.83
C ASP A 19 15.62 13.34 -38.72
N ASP A 20 14.60 12.52 -38.99
CA ASP A 20 13.56 12.19 -38.01
C ASP A 20 14.20 11.32 -36.91
N ASN A 21 14.44 11.92 -35.74
CA ASN A 21 15.07 11.25 -34.62
C ASN A 21 14.21 10.09 -34.11
N VAL A 22 12.88 10.22 -34.16
CA VAL A 22 11.96 9.14 -33.77
C VAL A 22 12.14 7.95 -34.68
N ASN A 23 12.15 8.16 -36.00
CA ASN A 23 12.42 7.10 -36.96
C ASN A 23 13.82 6.51 -36.83
N THR A 24 14.82 7.33 -36.49
CA THR A 24 16.18 6.87 -36.19
C THR A 24 16.18 5.88 -35.03
N VAL A 25 15.50 6.21 -33.93
CA VAL A 25 15.38 5.31 -32.78
C VAL A 25 14.55 4.08 -33.10
N LYS A 26 13.37 4.23 -33.73
CA LYS A 26 12.50 3.10 -34.06
C LYS A 26 13.18 2.04 -34.93
N ASN A 27 14.00 2.46 -35.88
CA ASN A 27 14.69 1.56 -36.80
C ASN A 27 16.06 1.08 -36.28
N TYR A 28 16.50 1.57 -35.12
CA TYR A 28 17.75 1.12 -34.53
C TYR A 28 17.63 -0.32 -34.03
N THR A 29 18.72 -1.08 -34.18
CA THR A 29 18.87 -2.42 -33.63
C THR A 29 20.08 -2.42 -32.73
N PHE A 30 19.89 -2.78 -31.46
CA PHE A 30 20.98 -2.80 -30.49
C PHE A 30 22.02 -3.86 -30.87
N PRO A 31 23.34 -3.56 -30.82
CA PRO A 31 24.37 -4.53 -31.15
C PRO A 31 24.30 -5.81 -30.32
N GLN A 32 23.88 -5.69 -29.06
CA GLN A 32 23.70 -6.79 -28.11
C GLN A 32 22.43 -7.61 -28.30
N ASP A 33 21.43 -7.09 -29.03
CA ASP A 33 20.17 -7.80 -29.32
C ASP A 33 19.69 -7.46 -30.73
N LYS A 34 20.02 -8.35 -31.67
CA LYS A 34 19.72 -8.21 -33.09
C LYS A 34 18.40 -8.85 -33.50
N SER A 35 17.59 -9.30 -32.55
CA SER A 35 16.35 -10.03 -32.85
C SER A 35 15.31 -9.16 -33.55
N MET A 36 15.26 -7.86 -33.25
CA MET A 36 14.34 -6.89 -33.87
C MET A 36 14.78 -5.45 -33.62
N THR A 37 14.10 -4.49 -34.25
CA THR A 37 14.34 -3.06 -34.00
C THR A 37 13.72 -2.61 -32.68
N VAL A 38 14.20 -1.51 -32.11
CA VAL A 38 13.65 -0.90 -30.89
C VAL A 38 12.16 -0.58 -31.06
N GLY A 39 11.77 -0.03 -32.22
CA GLY A 39 10.37 0.26 -32.53
C GLY A 39 9.51 -1.00 -32.48
N THR A 40 9.96 -2.09 -33.11
CA THR A 40 9.23 -3.36 -33.13
C THR A 40 9.11 -4.01 -31.74
N ALA A 41 10.15 -3.88 -30.92
CA ALA A 41 10.15 -4.38 -29.55
C ALA A 41 9.14 -3.62 -28.68
N ILE A 42 9.23 -2.29 -28.65
CA ILE A 42 8.38 -1.47 -27.78
C ILE A 42 6.94 -1.41 -28.29
N ASP A 43 6.72 -1.13 -29.58
CA ASP A 43 5.37 -1.03 -30.16
C ASP A 43 4.62 -2.37 -30.10
N GLY A 44 5.37 -3.48 -30.11
CA GLY A 44 4.81 -4.84 -30.02
C GLY A 44 4.76 -5.41 -28.60
N TYR A 45 5.13 -4.68 -27.56
CA TYR A 45 5.20 -5.23 -26.21
C TYR A 45 3.80 -5.53 -25.67
N ILE A 46 3.60 -6.78 -25.23
CA ILE A 46 2.27 -7.33 -24.97
C ILE A 46 1.53 -6.61 -23.83
N GLU A 47 2.25 -5.98 -22.90
CA GLU A 47 1.65 -5.26 -21.78
C GLU A 47 1.24 -3.83 -22.14
N CYS A 48 1.74 -3.28 -23.24
CA CYS A 48 1.33 -1.94 -23.68
C CYS A 48 -0.08 -2.00 -24.29
N ALA A 49 -0.97 -1.13 -23.83
CA ALA A 49 -2.20 -0.79 -24.54
C ALA A 49 -1.90 0.13 -25.72
N LYS A 50 -0.97 1.08 -25.51
CA LYS A 50 -0.55 2.07 -26.50
C LYS A 50 0.91 2.45 -26.25
N VAL A 51 1.61 2.79 -27.33
CA VAL A 51 2.93 3.43 -27.27
C VAL A 51 2.86 4.80 -27.92
N ASP A 52 3.29 5.83 -27.19
CA ASP A 52 3.46 7.20 -27.69
C ASP A 52 4.94 7.52 -27.87
N TRP A 53 5.30 8.01 -29.06
CA TRP A 53 6.66 8.41 -29.38
C TRP A 53 6.73 9.92 -29.53
N LYS A 54 7.71 10.52 -28.87
CA LYS A 54 7.90 11.96 -28.88
C LYS A 54 9.36 12.31 -29.10
N ASP A 55 9.60 13.20 -30.07
CA ASP A 55 10.85 13.92 -30.17
C ASP A 55 10.89 15.00 -29.08
N ALA A 56 11.82 14.85 -28.14
CA ALA A 56 12.07 15.77 -27.03
C ALA A 56 13.44 16.44 -27.18
N SER A 57 13.97 16.50 -28.40
CA SER A 57 15.27 17.08 -28.69
C SER A 57 15.32 18.56 -28.36
N THR A 58 16.46 18.99 -27.85
CA THR A 58 16.84 20.40 -27.70
C THR A 58 17.90 20.74 -28.76
N LYS A 59 18.35 22.00 -28.79
CA LYS A 59 19.42 22.43 -29.70
C LYS A 59 20.72 21.62 -29.52
N ASP A 60 21.00 21.20 -28.30
CA ASP A 60 22.28 20.59 -27.91
C ASP A 60 22.18 19.07 -27.70
N LEU A 61 20.97 18.51 -27.64
CA LEU A 61 20.74 17.10 -27.36
C LEU A 61 19.59 16.54 -28.19
N LYS A 62 19.88 15.52 -28.99
CA LYS A 62 18.84 14.76 -29.69
C LYS A 62 18.27 13.69 -28.77
N LEU A 63 16.99 13.83 -28.41
CA LEU A 63 16.33 13.03 -27.40
C LEU A 63 14.99 12.53 -27.91
N VAL A 64 14.72 11.24 -27.74
CA VAL A 64 13.45 10.64 -28.11
C VAL A 64 12.92 9.86 -26.91
N SER A 65 11.64 10.02 -26.61
CA SER A 65 10.97 9.21 -25.59
C SER A 65 9.94 8.28 -26.24
N ALA A 66 9.92 7.03 -25.80
CA ALA A 66 8.82 6.10 -26.02
C ALA A 66 8.09 5.88 -24.70
N THR A 67 6.78 6.11 -24.66
CA THR A 67 5.94 5.91 -23.48
C THR A 67 4.92 4.81 -23.76
N CYS A 68 5.10 3.67 -23.12
CA CYS A 68 4.17 2.55 -23.10
C CYS A 68 3.15 2.77 -21.98
N GLU A 69 1.88 2.93 -22.34
CA GLU A 69 0.75 2.91 -21.40
C GLU A 69 0.37 1.45 -21.14
N ILE A 70 0.40 1.02 -19.87
CA ILE A 70 0.10 -0.37 -19.51
C ILE A 70 -1.40 -0.63 -19.63
N LYS A 71 -1.74 -1.82 -20.13
CA LYS A 71 -3.12 -2.29 -20.24
C LYS A 71 -3.88 -2.17 -18.93
N LYS A 72 -5.10 -1.63 -19.00
CA LYS A 72 -5.98 -1.49 -17.83
C LYS A 72 -6.29 -2.84 -17.22
N GLU A 73 -6.46 -3.88 -18.03
CA GLU A 73 -6.76 -5.23 -17.55
C GLU A 73 -5.61 -5.81 -16.70
N LEU A 74 -4.36 -5.43 -16.99
CA LEU A 74 -3.20 -5.83 -16.18
C LEU A 74 -3.15 -5.05 -14.86
N ILE A 75 -3.47 -3.76 -14.89
CA ILE A 75 -3.55 -2.92 -13.68
C ILE A 75 -4.67 -3.43 -12.77
N GLU A 76 -5.85 -3.73 -13.33
CA GLU A 76 -6.99 -4.30 -12.62
C GLU A 76 -6.66 -5.68 -12.02
N ALA A 77 -5.95 -6.52 -12.75
CA ALA A 77 -5.49 -7.81 -12.24
C ALA A 77 -4.50 -7.66 -11.07
N GLU A 78 -3.54 -6.74 -11.17
CA GLU A 78 -2.58 -6.41 -10.09
C GLU A 78 -3.31 -5.88 -8.85
N ASN A 79 -4.23 -4.91 -9.02
CA ASN A 79 -5.05 -4.38 -7.94
C ASN A 79 -5.86 -5.49 -7.26
N LYS A 80 -6.48 -6.38 -8.04
CA LYS A 80 -7.27 -7.50 -7.50
C LYS A 80 -6.41 -8.49 -6.71
N GLU A 81 -5.23 -8.83 -7.22
CA GLU A 81 -4.30 -9.74 -6.54
C GLU A 81 -3.82 -9.14 -5.22
N VAL A 82 -3.41 -7.88 -5.22
CA VAL A 82 -2.95 -7.16 -4.04
C VAL A 82 -4.08 -7.02 -3.02
N GLN A 83 -5.29 -6.67 -3.46
CA GLN A 83 -6.46 -6.56 -2.61
C GLN A 83 -6.85 -7.91 -1.97
N ALA A 84 -6.81 -9.01 -2.72
CA ALA A 84 -7.09 -10.34 -2.19
C ALA A 84 -6.09 -10.74 -1.09
N LYS A 85 -4.79 -10.46 -1.30
CA LYS A 85 -3.75 -10.70 -0.28
C LYS A 85 -3.95 -9.82 0.96
N TYR A 86 -4.38 -8.57 0.78
CA TYR A 86 -4.72 -7.69 1.90
C TYR A 86 -5.94 -8.20 2.69
N GLU A 87 -6.98 -8.70 2.01
CA GLU A 87 -8.16 -9.28 2.65
C GLU A 87 -7.82 -10.54 3.46
N GLU A 88 -6.94 -11.40 2.94
CA GLU A 88 -6.40 -12.56 3.67
C GLU A 88 -5.64 -12.11 4.94
N ALA A 89 -4.76 -11.12 4.80
CA ALA A 89 -4.01 -10.57 5.94
C ALA A 89 -4.94 -9.91 6.99
N LEU A 90 -5.97 -9.19 6.54
CA LEU A 90 -6.98 -8.59 7.42
C LEU A 90 -7.78 -9.66 8.17
N GLN A 91 -8.17 -10.74 7.50
CA GLN A 91 -8.90 -11.83 8.13
C GLN A 91 -8.05 -12.50 9.20
N LYS A 92 -6.78 -12.79 8.90
CA LYS A 92 -5.82 -13.32 9.88
C LYS A 92 -5.63 -12.38 11.08
N ALA A 93 -5.50 -11.07 10.84
CA ALA A 93 -5.37 -10.09 11.92
C ALA A 93 -6.63 -10.03 12.80
N LYS A 94 -7.82 -10.14 12.21
CA LYS A 94 -9.09 -10.24 12.97
C LYS A 94 -9.16 -11.50 13.83
N GLU A 95 -8.71 -12.63 13.30
CA GLU A 95 -8.66 -13.90 14.05
C GLU A 95 -7.67 -13.83 15.21
N GLU A 96 -6.47 -13.30 14.99
CA GLU A 96 -5.47 -13.08 16.05
C GLU A 96 -6.00 -12.11 17.13
N GLN A 97 -6.70 -11.05 16.73
CA GLN A 97 -7.32 -10.11 17.65
C GLN A 97 -8.44 -10.77 18.48
N ALA A 98 -9.30 -11.55 17.83
CA ALA A 98 -10.34 -12.31 18.52
C ALA A 98 -9.74 -13.29 19.53
N GLN A 99 -8.67 -14.01 19.18
CA GLN A 99 -7.97 -14.91 20.10
C GLN A 99 -7.39 -14.18 21.31
N LYS A 100 -6.80 -12.99 21.13
CA LYS A 100 -6.31 -12.16 22.26
C LYS A 100 -7.45 -11.74 23.18
N LEU A 101 -8.59 -11.34 22.60
CA LEU A 101 -9.78 -10.97 23.37
C LEU A 101 -10.34 -12.16 24.14
N GLU A 102 -10.52 -13.33 23.51
CA GLU A 102 -10.98 -14.54 24.19
C GLU A 102 -10.04 -14.92 25.33
N LYS A 103 -8.73 -14.83 25.11
CA LYS A 103 -7.73 -15.12 26.15
C LYS A 103 -7.87 -14.16 27.33
N ALA A 104 -7.91 -12.85 27.08
CA ALA A 104 -8.04 -11.86 28.15
C ALA A 104 -9.35 -12.03 28.95
N ILE A 105 -10.44 -12.40 28.28
CA ILE A 105 -11.71 -12.73 28.94
C ILE A 105 -11.56 -14.02 29.77
N GLY A 106 -10.90 -15.04 29.22
CA GLY A 106 -10.57 -16.28 29.92
C GLY A 106 -9.79 -16.03 31.21
N ASP A 107 -8.75 -15.19 31.15
CA ASP A 107 -7.93 -14.81 32.30
C ASP A 107 -8.78 -14.14 33.41
N VAL A 108 -9.76 -13.30 33.04
CA VAL A 108 -10.73 -12.73 34.00
C VAL A 108 -11.66 -13.80 34.57
N LEU A 109 -12.19 -14.69 33.72
CA LEU A 109 -13.14 -15.72 34.13
C LEU A 109 -12.50 -16.78 35.04
N GLU A 110 -11.23 -17.14 34.84
CA GLU A 110 -10.51 -18.07 35.72
C GLU A 110 -10.37 -17.55 37.16
N ASN A 111 -10.31 -16.22 37.31
CA ASN A 111 -10.14 -15.55 38.59
C ASN A 111 -11.47 -15.18 39.28
N THR A 112 -12.61 -15.49 38.67
CA THR A 112 -13.92 -15.00 39.11
C THR A 112 -14.98 -16.09 39.08
N ASN A 113 -15.85 -16.12 40.09
CA ASN A 113 -16.97 -17.06 40.13
C ASN A 113 -18.25 -16.33 39.70
N ASN A 114 -18.99 -16.88 38.72
CA ASN A 114 -20.32 -16.44 38.27
C ASN A 114 -20.38 -15.24 37.31
N LEU A 115 -19.41 -15.08 36.42
CA LEU A 115 -19.52 -14.15 35.30
C LEU A 115 -19.50 -14.90 33.97
N ASP A 116 -20.18 -14.30 33.00
CA ASP A 116 -20.10 -14.72 31.61
C ASP A 116 -19.26 -13.70 30.80
N LYS A 117 -18.93 -14.10 29.58
CA LYS A 117 -18.18 -13.30 28.63
C LYS A 117 -18.77 -11.90 28.39
N GLU A 118 -20.09 -11.82 28.28
CA GLU A 118 -20.79 -10.55 27.99
C GLU A 118 -20.67 -9.58 29.18
N SER A 119 -20.80 -10.09 30.39
CA SER A 119 -20.64 -9.32 31.63
C SER A 119 -19.22 -8.79 31.77
N VAL A 120 -18.20 -9.61 31.49
CA VAL A 120 -16.79 -9.18 31.50
C VAL A 120 -16.55 -8.06 30.49
N LEU A 121 -17.01 -8.22 29.25
CA LEU A 121 -16.92 -7.20 28.20
C LEU A 121 -17.61 -5.90 28.61
N LYS A 122 -18.80 -5.99 29.19
CA LYS A 122 -19.57 -4.83 29.64
C LYS A 122 -18.81 -4.05 30.71
N ILE A 123 -18.31 -4.72 31.76
CA ILE A 123 -17.56 -4.07 32.84
C ILE A 123 -16.30 -3.39 32.29
N ALA A 124 -15.52 -4.11 31.48
CA ALA A 124 -14.31 -3.57 30.87
C ALA A 124 -14.61 -2.32 30.04
N ASN A 125 -15.64 -2.36 29.20
CA ASN A 125 -15.96 -1.27 28.27
C ASN A 125 -16.73 -0.10 28.89
N GLU A 126 -17.38 -0.29 30.03
CA GLU A 126 -18.10 0.75 30.78
C GLU A 126 -17.15 1.77 31.40
N PHE A 127 -15.96 1.33 31.85
CA PHE A 127 -15.01 2.19 32.56
C PHE A 127 -13.71 2.44 31.83
N CYS A 128 -13.44 1.75 30.71
CA CYS A 128 -12.23 1.90 29.93
C CYS A 128 -12.51 2.22 28.45
N GLU A 129 -11.73 3.13 27.89
CA GLU A 129 -11.75 3.50 26.48
C GLU A 129 -10.38 3.26 25.84
N TYR A 130 -10.37 2.80 24.60
CA TYR A 130 -9.13 2.65 23.83
C TYR A 130 -8.54 4.01 23.54
N ASP A 131 -7.24 4.15 23.76
CA ASP A 131 -6.50 5.38 23.58
C ASP A 131 -5.54 5.24 22.40
N ILE A 132 -5.94 5.80 21.26
CA ILE A 132 -5.14 5.77 20.04
C ILE A 132 -3.79 6.49 20.19
N SER A 133 -3.66 7.43 21.14
CA SER A 133 -2.37 8.09 21.40
C SER A 133 -1.33 7.13 21.99
N LYS A 134 -1.79 6.01 22.56
CA LYS A 134 -0.96 4.92 23.12
C LYS A 134 -0.72 3.78 22.13
N LYS A 135 -1.04 3.93 20.83
CA LYS A 135 -0.89 2.86 19.84
C LYS A 135 0.52 2.25 19.78
N ASP A 136 1.55 3.09 19.99
CA ASP A 136 2.97 2.72 19.95
C ASP A 136 3.51 2.27 21.32
N GLN A 137 2.66 2.21 22.34
CA GLN A 137 3.02 1.73 23.67
C GLN A 137 3.37 0.23 23.62
N ALA A 138 4.34 -0.17 24.46
CA ALA A 138 4.76 -1.56 24.54
C ALA A 138 3.57 -2.49 24.84
N PRO A 139 3.48 -3.68 24.21
CA PRO A 139 2.31 -4.57 24.33
C PRO A 139 1.99 -5.07 25.75
N ILE A 140 2.93 -4.94 26.67
CA ILE A 140 2.79 -5.32 28.08
C ILE A 140 1.97 -4.31 28.90
N PHE A 141 1.69 -3.13 28.34
CA PHE A 141 0.88 -2.11 29.00
C PHE A 141 -0.43 -1.91 28.24
N PRO A 142 -1.57 -1.86 28.94
CA PRO A 142 -2.85 -1.61 28.31
C PRO A 142 -2.91 -0.24 27.64
N LYS A 143 -3.39 -0.20 26.40
CA LYS A 143 -3.56 1.02 25.60
C LYS A 143 -4.93 1.65 25.81
N VAL A 144 -5.34 1.75 27.06
CA VAL A 144 -6.65 2.29 27.45
C VAL A 144 -6.50 3.43 28.45
N ILE A 145 -7.52 4.27 28.54
CA ILE A 145 -7.75 5.19 29.66
C ILE A 145 -8.95 4.65 30.42
N CYS A 146 -8.82 4.51 31.74
CA CYS A 146 -9.87 3.98 32.59
C CYS A 146 -10.21 4.93 33.75
N ASP A 147 -11.48 4.95 34.15
CA ASP A 147 -11.89 5.47 35.45
C ASP A 147 -11.54 4.43 36.53
N GLU A 148 -10.30 4.49 37.03
CA GLU A 148 -9.76 3.51 37.96
C GLU A 148 -10.56 3.42 39.27
N GLU A 149 -11.11 4.54 39.76
CA GLU A 149 -11.89 4.57 41.01
C GLU A 149 -13.21 3.81 40.85
N LYS A 150 -13.95 4.12 39.78
CA LYS A 150 -15.22 3.44 39.50
C LYS A 150 -15.02 1.99 39.11
N LEU A 151 -14.01 1.69 38.28
CA LEU A 151 -13.69 0.32 37.90
C LEU A 151 -13.35 -0.53 39.12
N ASN A 152 -12.51 -0.04 40.03
CA ASN A 152 -12.15 -0.71 41.28
C ASN A 152 -13.38 -0.93 42.18
N THR A 153 -14.23 0.09 42.32
CA THR A 153 -15.47 0.00 43.13
C THR A 153 -16.39 -1.08 42.57
N LYS A 154 -16.65 -1.04 41.26
CA LYS A 154 -17.50 -2.01 40.57
C LYS A 154 -16.93 -3.42 40.64
N ALA A 155 -15.62 -3.54 40.48
CA ALA A 155 -14.92 -4.80 40.57
C ALA A 155 -15.06 -5.43 41.97
N LYS A 156 -14.92 -4.65 43.06
CA LYS A 156 -15.12 -5.15 44.42
C LYS A 156 -16.55 -5.65 44.68
N GLU A 157 -17.55 -4.96 44.13
CA GLU A 157 -18.96 -5.35 44.25
C GLU A 157 -19.25 -6.69 43.57
N ILE A 158 -18.71 -6.86 42.36
CA ILE A 158 -19.05 -7.97 41.47
C ILE A 158 -18.20 -9.21 41.76
N PHE A 159 -16.89 -9.04 41.89
CA PHE A 159 -15.95 -10.16 41.92
C PHE A 159 -15.74 -10.74 43.33
N LYS A 160 -16.46 -10.24 44.35
CA LYS A 160 -16.47 -10.66 45.78
C LYS A 160 -15.29 -11.58 46.16
N GLU A 161 -14.18 -10.96 46.56
CA GLU A 161 -12.88 -11.55 46.89
C GLU A 161 -12.45 -12.80 46.08
N PRO A 162 -11.40 -12.70 45.23
CA PRO A 162 -10.89 -13.86 44.51
C PRO A 162 -10.47 -14.95 45.51
N HIS A 163 -11.02 -16.16 45.34
CA HIS A 163 -10.70 -17.31 46.18
C HIS A 163 -9.21 -17.67 46.05
N SER A 164 -8.35 -17.15 46.94
CA SER A 164 -7.04 -17.75 47.18
C SER A 164 -7.15 -18.64 48.43
N LYS A 165 -7.18 -19.96 48.23
CA LYS A 165 -7.29 -20.95 49.32
C LYS A 165 -5.97 -21.19 50.08
N ALA A 166 -4.91 -20.39 49.90
CA ALA A 166 -3.61 -20.75 50.46
C ALA A 166 -2.65 -19.65 50.95
N LEU A 167 -2.86 -18.34 50.71
CA LEU A 167 -1.78 -17.34 50.94
C LEU A 167 -2.16 -16.01 51.64
N GLY A 168 -3.37 -15.88 52.19
CA GLY A 168 -3.77 -14.71 52.99
C GLY A 168 -4.01 -13.40 52.19
N GLU A 169 -4.24 -12.29 52.91
CA GLU A 169 -4.68 -10.98 52.38
C GLU A 169 -3.78 -10.39 51.28
N LEU A 170 -2.47 -10.67 51.31
CA LEU A 170 -1.50 -10.17 50.33
C LEU A 170 -1.70 -10.80 48.95
N ALA A 171 -2.03 -12.10 48.90
CA ALA A 171 -2.35 -12.81 47.67
C ALA A 171 -3.68 -12.32 47.09
N THR A 172 -4.68 -12.04 47.93
CA THR A 172 -5.96 -11.46 47.51
C THR A 172 -5.79 -10.09 46.86
N LYS A 173 -4.92 -9.23 47.41
CA LYS A 173 -4.62 -7.91 46.84
C LYS A 173 -3.87 -7.99 45.51
N MET A 174 -2.93 -8.92 45.37
CA MET A 174 -2.19 -9.15 44.13
C MET A 174 -3.12 -9.68 43.04
N ASN A 175 -3.96 -10.66 43.35
CA ASN A 175 -4.95 -11.23 42.42
C ASN A 175 -5.95 -10.17 41.93
N PHE A 176 -6.41 -9.29 42.83
CA PHE A 176 -7.32 -8.22 42.46
C PHE A 176 -6.66 -7.17 41.55
N LYS A 177 -5.37 -6.87 41.74
CA LYS A 177 -4.63 -6.00 40.82
C LYS A 177 -4.49 -6.63 39.43
N HIS A 178 -4.20 -7.93 39.35
CA HIS A 178 -4.14 -8.65 38.08
C HIS A 178 -5.49 -8.63 37.36
N LEU A 179 -6.58 -8.90 38.07
CA LEU A 179 -7.94 -8.80 37.53
C LEU A 179 -8.25 -7.43 36.91
N LEU A 180 -7.85 -6.33 37.58
CA LEU A 180 -8.03 -4.99 37.03
C LEU A 180 -7.21 -4.76 35.75
N GLU A 181 -5.99 -5.29 35.68
CA GLU A 181 -5.17 -5.22 34.46
C GLU A 181 -5.76 -6.08 33.33
N ASP A 182 -6.26 -7.27 33.63
CA ASP A 182 -6.91 -8.14 32.64
C ASP A 182 -8.16 -7.47 32.05
N LEU A 183 -8.97 -6.79 32.89
CA LEU A 183 -10.11 -5.99 32.41
C LEU A 183 -9.67 -4.85 31.47
N LYS A 184 -8.50 -4.23 31.69
CA LYS A 184 -7.96 -3.22 30.78
C LYS A 184 -7.56 -3.83 29.44
N PHE A 185 -6.98 -5.03 29.44
CA PHE A 185 -6.68 -5.75 28.20
C PHE A 185 -7.95 -6.22 27.48
N VAL A 186 -8.99 -6.63 28.19
CA VAL A 186 -10.31 -6.90 27.58
C VAL A 186 -10.85 -5.65 26.88
N ALA A 187 -10.84 -4.51 27.57
CA ALA A 187 -11.30 -3.24 27.00
C ALA A 187 -10.49 -2.87 25.76
N GLN A 188 -9.16 -2.99 25.82
CA GLN A 188 -8.27 -2.78 24.69
C GLN A 188 -8.65 -3.68 23.52
N TYR A 189 -8.61 -5.00 23.71
CA TYR A 189 -8.74 -5.93 22.59
C TYR A 189 -10.13 -5.94 21.97
N SER A 190 -11.16 -5.53 22.72
CA SER A 190 -12.53 -5.40 22.19
C SER A 190 -12.74 -4.15 21.32
N LYS A 191 -11.85 -3.15 21.42
CA LYS A 191 -11.97 -1.85 20.71
C LYS A 191 -10.80 -1.56 19.76
N GLU A 192 -9.65 -2.19 19.95
CA GLU A 192 -8.46 -2.01 19.11
C GLU A 192 -8.72 -2.57 17.71
N GLU A 193 -8.39 -1.77 16.69
CA GLU A 193 -8.46 -2.21 15.31
C GLU A 193 -7.43 -3.33 15.04
N PRO A 194 -7.75 -4.33 14.21
CA PRO A 194 -6.81 -5.37 13.84
C PRO A 194 -5.52 -4.78 13.24
N ASP A 195 -4.37 -5.17 13.79
CA ASP A 195 -3.05 -4.81 13.27
C ASP A 195 -2.75 -5.61 11.98
N VAL A 196 -3.13 -5.05 10.83
CA VAL A 196 -2.90 -5.69 9.53
C VAL A 196 -1.47 -5.46 9.06
N ARG A 197 -0.64 -6.50 9.21
CA ARG A 197 0.75 -6.50 8.73
C ARG A 197 0.83 -6.81 7.24
N PHE A 198 0.39 -5.86 6.42
CA PHE A 198 0.49 -5.91 4.96
C PHE A 198 1.30 -4.71 4.47
N TYR A 199 2.61 -4.88 4.27
CA TYR A 199 3.54 -3.78 3.95
C TYR A 199 3.37 -2.52 4.84
N ASN A 200 2.83 -2.71 6.06
CA ASN A 200 2.42 -1.70 7.04
C ASN A 200 1.32 -0.71 6.59
N GLN A 201 0.64 -0.92 5.45
CA GLN A 201 -0.41 -0.01 4.95
C GLN A 201 -1.47 -0.75 4.11
N ARG A 202 -2.69 -0.20 4.09
CA ARG A 202 -3.72 -0.63 3.13
C ARG A 202 -3.24 -0.32 1.70
N PRO A 203 -3.35 -1.26 0.74
CA PRO A 203 -2.98 -0.97 -0.63
C PRO A 203 -3.89 0.10 -1.22
N GLU A 204 -3.28 1.06 -1.92
CA GLU A 204 -4.00 2.01 -2.76
C GLU A 204 -4.25 1.39 -4.14
N GLU A 205 -5.41 1.68 -4.72
CA GLU A 205 -5.74 1.25 -6.07
C GLU A 205 -4.89 2.01 -7.09
N ILE A 206 -4.13 1.27 -7.89
CA ILE A 206 -3.36 1.83 -9.01
C ILE A 206 -4.33 2.23 -10.11
N LYS A 207 -4.29 3.48 -10.58
CA LYS A 207 -5.19 3.99 -11.62
C LYS A 207 -4.52 4.08 -12.98
N ASP A 208 -3.23 4.39 -12.98
CA ASP A 208 -2.42 4.57 -14.18
C ASP A 208 -1.01 4.03 -13.97
N LYS A 209 -0.50 3.32 -14.99
CA LYS A 209 0.84 2.76 -14.98
C LYS A 209 1.45 2.90 -16.37
N LYS A 210 2.65 3.48 -16.45
CA LYS A 210 3.35 3.74 -17.71
C LYS A 210 4.82 3.42 -17.61
N ILE A 211 5.40 2.89 -18.68
CA ILE A 211 6.85 2.72 -18.80
C ILE A 211 7.35 3.70 -19.85
N GLN A 212 8.27 4.57 -19.46
CA GLN A 212 8.93 5.49 -20.38
C GLN A 212 10.38 5.07 -20.59
N VAL A 213 10.79 5.01 -21.85
CA VAL A 213 12.19 4.84 -22.25
C VAL A 213 12.63 6.10 -22.95
N MET A 214 13.73 6.69 -22.49
CA MET A 214 14.36 7.85 -23.10
C MET A 214 15.66 7.44 -23.78
N PHE A 215 15.79 7.86 -25.04
CA PHE A 215 16.90 7.54 -25.92
C PHE A 215 17.65 8.80 -26.32
N VAL A 216 18.97 8.71 -26.39
CA VAL A 216 19.83 9.73 -26.99
C VAL A 216 20.28 9.25 -28.35
N VAL A 217 20.12 10.10 -29.36
CA VAL A 217 20.63 9.87 -30.72
C VAL A 217 21.96 10.59 -30.87
N ASN A 218 23.03 9.83 -31.05
CA ASN A 218 24.38 10.38 -31.21
C ASN A 218 24.59 10.95 -32.62
N THR A 219 25.67 11.70 -32.81
CA THR A 219 26.03 12.31 -34.10
C THR A 219 26.33 11.27 -35.18
N ASP A 220 26.83 10.10 -34.79
CA ASP A 220 27.08 8.95 -35.67
C ASP A 220 25.83 8.07 -35.91
N LYS A 221 24.65 8.55 -35.50
CA LYS A 221 23.35 7.86 -35.57
C LYS A 221 23.23 6.61 -34.71
N THR A 222 24.19 6.34 -33.82
CA THR A 222 23.99 5.31 -32.77
C THR A 222 22.99 5.80 -31.73
N VAL A 223 22.30 4.86 -31.08
CA VAL A 223 21.25 5.16 -30.10
C VAL A 223 21.62 4.56 -28.76
N ASN A 224 21.58 5.39 -27.71
CA ASN A 224 21.84 5.00 -26.33
C ASN A 224 20.58 5.16 -25.48
N ILE A 225 20.41 4.28 -24.50
CA ILE A 225 19.36 4.42 -23.49
C ILE A 225 19.85 5.41 -22.43
N GLN A 226 19.17 6.53 -22.31
CA GLN A 226 19.44 7.51 -21.27
C GLN A 226 18.82 7.08 -19.95
N LYS A 227 17.52 6.75 -19.98
CA LYS A 227 16.72 6.47 -18.79
C LYS A 227 15.57 5.52 -19.12
N ILE A 228 15.20 4.69 -18.15
CA ILE A 228 13.95 3.93 -18.15
C ILE A 228 13.23 4.28 -16.85
N ALA A 229 11.95 4.63 -16.91
CA ALA A 229 11.17 4.98 -15.74
C ALA A 229 9.81 4.28 -15.77
N LEU A 230 9.42 3.72 -14.62
CA LEU A 230 8.05 3.31 -14.34
C LEU A 230 7.34 4.48 -13.66
N TYR A 231 6.19 4.86 -14.18
CA TYR A 231 5.27 5.80 -13.54
C TYR A 231 4.08 5.01 -13.00
N VAL A 232 3.77 5.19 -11.72
CA VAL A 232 2.56 4.68 -11.06
C VAL A 232 1.83 5.87 -10.49
N ASP A 233 0.64 6.18 -11.01
CA ASP A 233 -0.17 7.33 -10.61
C ASP A 233 0.62 8.65 -10.55
N GLY A 234 1.47 8.87 -11.56
CA GLY A 234 2.33 10.05 -11.69
C GLY A 234 3.62 10.01 -10.87
N GLN A 235 3.81 9.06 -9.95
CA GLN A 235 5.06 8.87 -9.23
C GLN A 235 6.07 8.09 -10.06
N ALA A 236 7.27 8.65 -10.24
CA ALA A 236 8.31 8.07 -11.07
C ALA A 236 9.30 7.23 -10.25
N LYS A 237 9.56 6.01 -10.71
CA LYS A 237 10.63 5.14 -10.25
C LYS A 237 11.56 4.81 -11.41
N GLU A 238 12.84 5.14 -11.27
CA GLU A 238 13.84 4.76 -12.27
C GLU A 238 14.04 3.24 -12.26
N LEU A 239 14.05 2.65 -13.44
CA LEU A 239 14.34 1.25 -13.67
C LEU A 239 15.77 1.12 -14.20
N GLY A 240 16.43 0.01 -13.84
CA GLY A 240 17.75 -0.28 -14.41
C GLY A 240 17.68 -0.47 -15.92
N ARG A 241 18.74 -0.08 -16.64
CA ARG A 241 18.80 -0.16 -18.11
C ARG A 241 18.55 -1.57 -18.67
N TYR A 242 18.85 -2.61 -17.89
CA TYR A 242 18.58 -4.01 -18.25
C TYR A 242 17.09 -4.30 -18.50
N PHE A 243 16.19 -3.46 -17.95
CA PHE A 243 14.76 -3.58 -18.18
C PHE A 243 14.38 -3.49 -19.66
N ILE A 244 15.20 -2.83 -20.50
CA ILE A 244 14.95 -2.77 -21.94
C ILE A 244 14.75 -4.16 -22.57
N GLY A 245 15.46 -5.17 -22.06
CA GLY A 245 15.35 -6.54 -22.57
C GLY A 245 13.96 -7.14 -22.39
N ASN A 246 13.12 -6.62 -21.48
CA ASN A 246 11.74 -7.09 -21.34
C ASN A 246 10.89 -6.77 -22.58
N PHE A 247 11.13 -5.64 -23.25
CA PHE A 247 10.45 -5.29 -24.50
C PHE A 247 10.77 -6.24 -25.66
N TYR A 248 11.90 -6.97 -25.57
CA TYR A 248 12.35 -7.91 -26.58
C TYR A 248 11.87 -9.35 -26.33
N LYS A 249 11.30 -9.63 -25.14
CA LYS A 249 10.71 -10.93 -24.82
C LYS A 249 9.37 -11.08 -25.55
N ARG A 250 9.13 -12.26 -26.10
CA ARG A 250 7.88 -12.65 -26.75
C ARG A 250 7.28 -13.83 -26.01
#